data_AF-A0A3M2JKV9-F1
#
_entry.id   AF-A0A3M2JKV9-F1
#
_cell.length_a   1.000
_cell.length_b   1.000
_cell.length_c   1.000
_cell.angle_alpha   90.00
_cell.angle_beta   90.00
_cell.angle_gamma   90.00
#
_symmetry.space_group_name_H-M   'P 1'
#
loop_
_entity.id
_entity.type
_entity.pdbx_description
1 polymer ?
#
loop_
_entity_poly.entity_id
_entity_poly.type
_entity_poly.pdbx_seq_one_letter_code
_entity_poly.pdbx_strand_id
1 'polypeptide(L)'
;MSLTVPTGDPSLSVEVGTLAAPWAYDANGAPVATSYEIAGSQVVQHVEHTAPGVAYPVVADPTGSIGLGYYWHFNRAETRTFHGYGVAGAAGATTACAFLGNLGGPVVAAVMGSGCAIVAAKVIHAASGAENSRPHKCFYIRVTTPTVLGVTTGTYKDRRCR
;
A
#
# COMPACT_ATOMS: atom_id res chain seq x y z
N MET A 1 -18.13 3.79 6.62
CA MET A 1 -18.94 2.78 7.34
C MET A 1 -18.06 2.11 8.38
N SER A 2 -18.42 2.13 9.66
CA SER A 2 -17.66 1.45 10.73
C SER A 2 -18.11 -0.01 10.87
N LEU A 3 -17.13 -0.90 11.06
CA LEU A 3 -17.35 -2.33 11.27
C LEU A 3 -17.20 -2.62 12.76
N THR A 4 -18.29 -2.97 13.42
CA THR A 4 -18.30 -3.31 14.85
C THR A 4 -18.52 -4.80 15.04
N VAL A 5 -17.69 -5.44 15.87
CA VAL A 5 -17.90 -6.85 16.25
C VAL A 5 -18.56 -6.90 17.62
N PRO A 6 -19.66 -7.67 17.78
CA PRO A 6 -20.26 -7.90 19.08
C PRO A 6 -19.30 -8.73 19.93
N THR A 7 -18.76 -8.12 20.97
CA THR A 7 -18.20 -8.84 22.11
C THR A 7 -19.40 -9.31 22.95
N GLY A 8 -19.38 -10.51 23.54
CA GLY A 8 -20.56 -11.12 24.20
C GLY A 8 -21.21 -10.34 25.38
N ASP A 9 -20.82 -9.10 25.61
CA ASP A 9 -21.48 -8.10 26.45
C ASP A 9 -22.25 -7.10 25.55
N PRO A 10 -23.58 -6.96 25.68
CA PRO A 10 -24.39 -6.07 24.83
C PRO A 10 -24.09 -4.58 25.00
N SER A 11 -23.32 -4.20 26.03
CA SER A 11 -22.89 -2.81 26.27
C SER A 11 -21.55 -2.46 25.63
N LEU A 12 -20.83 -3.44 25.09
CA LEU A 12 -19.49 -3.26 24.54
C LEU A 12 -19.48 -3.60 23.05
N SER A 13 -19.16 -2.60 22.21
CA SER A 13 -18.93 -2.79 20.78
C SER A 13 -17.49 -2.41 20.46
N VAL A 14 -16.76 -3.32 19.83
CA VAL A 14 -15.39 -3.06 19.39
C VAL A 14 -15.44 -2.66 17.92
N GLU A 15 -15.03 -1.44 17.61
CA GLU A 15 -14.79 -1.02 16.24
C GLU A 15 -13.52 -1.69 15.72
N VAL A 16 -13.68 -2.54 14.71
CA VAL A 16 -12.60 -3.34 14.11
C VAL A 16 -12.04 -2.66 12.86
N GLY A 17 -12.75 -1.67 12.31
CA GLY A 17 -12.25 -0.82 11.25
C GLY A 17 -13.31 0.08 10.63
N THR A 18 -12.86 0.97 9.74
CA THR A 18 -13.73 1.87 8.97
C THR A 18 -13.45 1.70 7.48
N LEU A 19 -14.51 1.57 6.69
CA LEU A 19 -14.46 1.56 5.24
C LEU A 19 -14.82 2.94 4.69
N ALA A 20 -14.09 3.37 3.67
CA ALA A 20 -14.41 4.57 2.89
C ALA A 20 -15.77 4.40 2.16
N ALA A 21 -16.29 5.47 1.58
CA ALA A 21 -17.47 5.37 0.72
C ALA A 21 -17.14 4.57 -0.55
N PRO A 22 -18.04 3.69 -1.03
CA PRO A 22 -17.80 2.90 -2.23
C PRO A 22 -17.71 3.82 -3.44
N TRP A 23 -16.80 3.53 -4.35
CA TRP A 23 -16.68 4.22 -5.63
C TRP A 23 -16.36 3.27 -6.77
N ALA A 24 -16.77 3.65 -7.98
CA ALA A 24 -16.31 3.05 -9.23
C ALA A 24 -16.33 4.08 -10.37
N TYR A 25 -15.44 3.90 -11.33
CA TYR A 25 -15.36 4.69 -12.55
C TYR A 25 -15.25 3.80 -13.78
N ASP A 26 -15.82 4.24 -14.89
CA ASP A 26 -15.73 3.56 -16.17
C ASP A 26 -14.45 3.95 -16.96
N ALA A 27 -14.28 3.42 -18.17
CA ALA A 27 -13.12 3.72 -19.02
C ALA A 27 -13.01 5.19 -19.45
N ASN A 28 -14.12 5.92 -19.45
CA ASN A 28 -14.20 7.34 -19.78
C ASN A 28 -14.02 8.22 -18.54
N GLY A 29 -13.86 7.63 -17.35
CA GLY A 29 -13.78 8.33 -16.08
C GLY A 29 -15.14 8.79 -15.55
N ALA A 30 -16.25 8.29 -16.10
CA ALA A 30 -17.58 8.56 -15.60
C ALA A 30 -17.84 7.75 -14.31
N PRO A 31 -18.48 8.35 -13.29
CA PRO A 31 -18.82 7.63 -12.07
C PRO A 31 -19.86 6.54 -12.34
N VAL A 32 -19.61 5.34 -11.82
CA VAL A 32 -20.54 4.20 -11.86
C VAL A 32 -21.16 4.05 -10.48
N ALA A 33 -22.48 3.83 -10.42
CA ALA A 33 -23.18 3.68 -9.16
C ALA A 33 -22.71 2.44 -8.40
N THR A 34 -22.45 2.60 -7.09
CA THR A 34 -21.93 1.53 -6.23
C THR A 34 -22.47 1.58 -4.80
N SER A 35 -22.58 0.41 -4.16
CA SER A 35 -22.96 0.27 -2.75
C SER A 35 -22.19 -0.86 -2.07
N TYR A 36 -22.14 -0.85 -0.73
CA TYR A 36 -21.62 -1.97 0.06
C TYR A 36 -22.76 -2.73 0.75
N GLU A 37 -22.61 -4.05 0.84
CA GLU A 37 -23.45 -4.95 1.61
C GLU A 37 -22.57 -5.82 2.52
N ILE A 38 -22.99 -6.02 3.77
CA ILE A 38 -22.36 -7.00 4.66
C ILE A 38 -23.13 -8.32 4.53
N ALA A 39 -22.47 -9.33 3.97
CA ALA A 39 -22.99 -10.69 3.85
C ALA A 39 -22.24 -11.62 4.81
N GLY A 40 -22.74 -11.73 6.05
CA GLY A 40 -22.10 -12.53 7.10
C GLY A 40 -20.73 -11.98 7.50
N SER A 41 -19.66 -12.70 7.16
CA SER A 41 -18.27 -12.29 7.43
C SER A 41 -17.59 -11.60 6.24
N GLN A 42 -18.32 -11.35 5.15
CA GLN A 42 -17.81 -10.72 3.94
C GLN A 42 -18.43 -9.33 3.73
N VAL A 43 -17.63 -8.41 3.21
CA VAL A 43 -18.13 -7.13 2.67
C VAL A 43 -18.13 -7.25 1.15
N VAL A 44 -19.31 -7.13 0.56
CA VAL A 44 -19.54 -7.21 -0.89
C VAL A 44 -19.78 -5.80 -1.41
N GLN A 45 -19.04 -5.39 -2.45
CA GLN A 45 -19.32 -4.16 -3.19
C GLN A 45 -20.16 -4.49 -4.42
N HIS A 46 -21.33 -3.90 -4.52
CA HIS A 46 -22.15 -3.95 -5.72
C HIS A 46 -21.77 -2.80 -6.65
N VAL A 47 -21.55 -3.11 -7.93
CA VAL A 47 -21.17 -2.14 -8.97
C VAL A 47 -22.13 -2.29 -10.13
N GLU A 48 -22.88 -1.23 -10.45
CA GLU A 48 -23.89 -1.20 -11.52
C GLU A 48 -23.24 -1.06 -12.90
N HIS A 49 -22.36 -2.00 -13.25
CA HIS A 49 -21.53 -1.94 -14.46
C HIS A 49 -22.28 -2.32 -15.75
N THR A 50 -23.50 -2.83 -15.65
CA THR A 50 -24.36 -3.20 -16.79
C THR A 50 -25.32 -2.08 -17.19
N ALA A 51 -25.33 -0.97 -16.45
CA ALA A 51 -26.16 0.18 -16.77
C ALA A 51 -25.82 0.76 -18.17
N PRO A 52 -26.81 1.26 -18.92
CA PRO A 52 -26.57 1.87 -20.22
C PRO A 52 -25.55 3.02 -20.12
N GLY A 53 -24.54 2.98 -20.99
CA GLY A 53 -23.51 4.03 -21.07
C GLY A 53 -22.22 3.74 -20.29
N VAL A 54 -22.14 2.64 -19.54
CA VAL A 54 -20.90 2.24 -18.84
C VAL A 54 -19.90 1.61 -19.83
N ALA A 55 -18.71 2.20 -19.94
CA ALA A 55 -17.65 1.71 -20.84
C ALA A 55 -16.57 0.89 -20.09
N TYR A 56 -16.13 -0.21 -20.71
CA TYR A 56 -15.11 -1.08 -20.12
C TYR A 56 -13.67 -0.62 -20.43
N PRO A 57 -12.73 -0.84 -19.49
CA PRO A 57 -12.92 -1.49 -18.20
C PRO A 57 -13.41 -0.55 -17.11
N VAL A 58 -14.29 -1.08 -16.27
CA VAL A 58 -14.74 -0.44 -15.04
C VAL A 58 -13.71 -0.69 -13.93
N VAL A 59 -13.30 0.36 -13.26
CA VAL A 59 -12.42 0.36 -12.09
C VAL A 59 -13.27 0.68 -10.87
N ALA A 60 -13.59 -0.34 -10.08
CA ALA A 60 -14.14 -0.15 -8.74
C ALA A 60 -13.01 0.04 -7.72
N ASP A 61 -13.36 0.61 -6.57
CA ASP A 61 -12.50 0.81 -5.40
C ASP A 61 -11.37 -0.23 -5.34
N PRO A 62 -10.13 0.18 -5.65
CA PRO A 62 -9.02 -0.73 -5.83
C PRO A 62 -8.73 -1.44 -4.51
N THR A 63 -8.00 -2.54 -4.59
CA THR A 63 -7.52 -3.36 -3.46
C THR A 63 -6.53 -2.63 -2.53
N GLY A 64 -6.79 -1.37 -2.18
CA GLY A 64 -6.22 -0.71 -1.01
C GLY A 64 -7.05 -1.12 0.18
N SER A 65 -6.74 -2.27 0.78
CA SER A 65 -7.39 -2.66 2.02
C SER A 65 -7.07 -1.63 3.11
N ILE A 66 -8.10 -1.13 3.80
CA ILE A 66 -7.94 -0.69 5.19
C ILE A 66 -7.81 -1.97 6.02
N GLY A 67 -6.64 -2.59 5.92
CA GLY A 67 -6.06 -3.37 6.98
C GLY A 67 -5.02 -2.49 7.69
N LEU A 68 -4.29 -3.03 8.67
CA LEU A 68 -3.28 -2.34 9.47
C LEU A 68 -2.06 -1.78 8.69
N GLY A 69 -2.18 -1.36 7.42
CA GLY A 69 -1.11 -0.68 6.71
C GLY A 69 -1.50 0.04 5.41
N TYR A 70 -0.72 1.07 5.08
CA TYR A 70 -0.86 1.94 3.90
C TYR A 70 -0.10 1.39 2.70
N TYR A 71 -0.66 1.45 1.50
CA TYR A 71 -0.04 0.98 0.26
C TYR A 71 0.28 2.13 -0.67
N TRP A 72 1.53 2.23 -1.12
CA TRP A 72 1.99 3.18 -2.14
C TRP A 72 2.47 2.42 -3.38
N HIS A 73 1.72 2.56 -4.47
CA HIS A 73 2.02 1.93 -5.76
C HIS A 73 2.83 2.88 -6.64
N PHE A 74 3.94 2.41 -7.18
CA PHE A 74 4.81 3.19 -8.05
C PHE A 74 4.64 2.79 -9.51
N ASN A 75 4.62 3.78 -10.41
CA ASN A 75 4.61 3.50 -11.85
C ASN A 75 5.98 3.00 -12.34
N ARG A 76 6.11 2.71 -13.63
CA ARG A 76 7.35 2.13 -14.19
C ARG A 76 8.52 3.12 -14.17
N ALA A 77 8.27 4.39 -14.47
CA ALA A 77 9.31 5.42 -14.44
C ALA A 77 9.86 5.61 -13.01
N GLU A 78 8.99 5.60 -12.02
CA GLU A 78 9.36 5.65 -10.60
C GLU A 78 10.11 4.38 -10.18
N THR A 79 9.62 3.20 -10.56
CA THR A 79 10.30 1.91 -10.30
C THR A 79 11.74 1.91 -10.82
N ARG A 80 11.95 2.40 -12.05
CA ARG A 80 13.28 2.54 -12.65
C ARG A 80 14.15 3.55 -11.92
N THR A 81 13.56 4.63 -11.42
CA THR A 81 14.26 5.65 -10.63
C THR A 81 14.74 5.06 -9.30
N PHE A 82 13.87 4.31 -8.60
CA PHE A 82 14.23 3.59 -7.37
C PHE A 82 15.29 2.51 -7.60
N HIS A 83 15.21 1.78 -8.70
CA HIS A 83 16.27 0.86 -9.11
C HIS A 83 17.60 1.60 -9.38
N GLY A 84 17.55 2.77 -10.03
CA GLY A 84 18.71 3.59 -10.36
C GLY A 84 19.46 4.12 -9.14
N TYR A 85 18.78 4.39 -8.02
CA TYR A 85 19.43 4.79 -6.78
C TYR A 85 20.29 3.67 -6.18
N GLY A 86 19.88 2.40 -6.34
CA GLY A 86 20.65 1.24 -5.93
C GLY A 86 21.30 1.36 -4.55
N VAL A 87 22.51 0.83 -4.42
CA VAL A 87 23.26 0.84 -3.14
C VAL A 87 23.58 2.26 -2.65
N ALA A 88 23.71 3.23 -3.56
CA ALA A 88 23.96 4.63 -3.18
C ALA A 88 22.77 5.23 -2.40
N GLY A 89 21.54 4.91 -2.82
CA GLY A 89 20.32 5.29 -2.10
C GLY A 89 20.23 4.66 -0.71
N ALA A 90 20.61 3.39 -0.57
CA ALA A 90 20.66 2.71 0.73
C ALA A 90 21.71 3.32 1.67
N ALA A 91 22.90 3.61 1.16
CA ALA A 91 23.95 4.25 1.93
C ALA A 91 23.49 5.63 2.43
N GLY A 92 22.90 6.45 1.55
CA GLY A 92 22.38 7.78 1.90
C GLY A 92 21.30 7.74 2.98
N ALA A 93 20.34 6.81 2.86
CA ALA A 93 19.29 6.64 3.87
C ALA A 93 19.85 6.17 5.23
N THR A 94 20.80 5.24 5.20
CA THR A 94 21.47 4.71 6.42
C THR A 94 22.21 5.82 7.16
N THR A 95 23.01 6.61 6.44
CA THR A 95 23.78 7.72 7.04
C THR A 95 22.87 8.82 7.58
N ALA A 96 21.77 9.13 6.88
CA ALA A 96 20.81 10.13 7.33
C ALA A 96 20.14 9.71 8.63
N CYS A 97 19.68 8.46 8.73
CA CYS A 97 19.05 7.96 9.96
C CYS A 97 20.04 7.78 11.11
N ALA A 98 21.28 7.35 10.84
CA ALA A 98 22.33 7.28 11.85
C ALA A 98 22.67 8.67 12.40
N PHE A 99 22.72 9.68 11.54
CA PHE A 99 22.95 11.07 11.94
C PHE A 99 21.83 11.60 12.84
N LEU A 100 20.58 11.36 12.47
CA LEU A 100 19.42 11.73 13.31
C LEU A 100 19.42 10.97 14.64
N GLY A 101 19.80 9.69 14.63
CA GLY A 101 19.93 8.87 15.85
C GLY A 101 21.07 9.30 16.77
N ASN A 102 22.04 10.09 16.28
CA ASN A 102 23.16 10.58 17.09
C ASN A 102 22.71 11.55 18.20
N LEU A 103 21.52 12.15 18.06
CA LEU A 103 20.88 12.94 19.11
C LEU A 103 20.55 12.11 20.36
N GLY A 104 20.36 10.79 20.21
CA GLY A 104 20.12 9.85 21.29
C GLY A 104 21.37 9.09 21.76
N GLY A 105 22.55 9.43 21.25
CA GLY A 105 23.83 8.76 21.54
C GLY A 105 24.21 7.66 20.54
N PRO A 106 25.41 7.08 20.68
CA PRO A 106 26.02 6.22 19.66
C PRO A 106 25.25 4.91 19.44
N VAL A 107 24.63 4.37 20.49
CA VAL A 107 23.82 3.14 20.38
C VAL A 107 22.54 3.41 19.57
N VAL A 108 21.88 4.55 19.80
CA VAL A 108 20.66 4.93 19.05
C VAL A 108 20.98 5.24 17.59
N ALA A 109 22.12 5.87 17.31
CA ALA A 109 22.61 6.08 15.95
C ALA A 109 22.78 4.74 15.18
N ALA A 110 23.37 3.73 15.82
CA ALA A 110 23.55 2.42 15.20
C ALA A 110 22.22 1.70 14.93
N VAL A 111 21.25 1.80 15.86
CA VAL A 111 19.91 1.19 15.71
C VAL A 111 19.10 1.89 14.61
N MET A 112 19.11 3.23 14.57
CA MET A 112 18.39 3.98 13.52
C MET A 112 19.03 3.81 12.15
N GLY A 113 20.36 3.81 12.06
CA GLY A 113 21.09 3.54 10.83
C GLY A 113 20.75 2.15 10.29
N SER A 114 20.84 1.11 11.11
CA SER A 114 20.50 -0.26 10.71
C SER A 114 19.03 -0.42 10.30
N GLY A 115 18.10 0.25 11.00
CA GLY A 115 16.69 0.28 10.61
C GLY A 115 16.48 0.82 9.20
N CYS A 116 17.09 1.96 8.87
CA CYS A 116 16.98 2.54 7.53
C CYS A 116 17.71 1.72 6.46
N ALA A 117 18.83 1.07 6.81
CA ALA A 117 19.50 0.15 5.91
C ALA A 117 18.58 -1.03 5.50
N ILE A 118 17.88 -1.62 6.47
CA ILE A 118 16.95 -2.74 6.23
C ILE A 118 15.79 -2.28 5.33
N VAL A 119 15.19 -1.13 5.62
CA VAL A 119 14.07 -0.61 4.83
C VAL A 119 14.53 -0.28 3.40
N ALA A 120 15.65 0.43 3.24
CA ALA A 120 16.18 0.76 1.92
C ALA A 120 16.54 -0.49 1.12
N ALA A 121 17.15 -1.50 1.74
CA ALA A 121 17.47 -2.77 1.09
C ALA A 121 16.22 -3.48 0.56
N LYS A 122 15.13 -3.53 1.34
CA LYS A 122 13.84 -4.09 0.89
C LYS A 122 13.30 -3.36 -0.34
N VAL A 123 13.32 -2.02 -0.31
CA VAL A 123 12.84 -1.17 -1.42
C VAL A 123 13.67 -1.42 -2.69
N ILE A 124 14.99 -1.39 -2.59
CA ILE A 124 15.88 -1.59 -3.74
C ILE A 124 15.76 -3.01 -4.28
N HIS A 125 15.66 -4.02 -3.42
CA HIS A 125 15.50 -5.40 -3.83
C HIS A 125 14.16 -5.59 -4.58
N ALA A 126 13.07 -5.00 -4.10
CA ALA A 126 11.78 -5.06 -4.77
C ALA A 126 11.78 -4.30 -6.10
N ALA A 127 12.37 -3.10 -6.15
CA ALA A 127 12.50 -2.32 -7.38
C ALA A 127 13.38 -3.03 -8.42
N SER A 128 14.51 -3.61 -8.00
CA SER A 128 15.39 -4.40 -8.88
C SER A 128 14.71 -5.66 -9.40
N GLY A 129 14.03 -6.41 -8.53
CA GLY A 129 13.24 -7.56 -8.94
C GLY A 129 12.13 -7.21 -9.92
N ALA A 130 11.46 -6.07 -9.73
CA ALA A 130 10.40 -5.57 -10.60
C ALA A 130 10.93 -5.16 -11.99
N GLU A 131 12.04 -4.42 -12.04
CA GLU A 131 12.66 -3.96 -13.30
C GLU A 131 13.25 -5.13 -14.10
N ASN A 132 13.94 -6.07 -13.42
CA ASN A 132 14.58 -7.23 -14.05
C ASN A 132 13.59 -8.36 -14.41
N SER A 133 12.33 -8.27 -13.99
CA SER A 133 11.30 -9.26 -14.33
C SER A 133 10.91 -9.19 -15.81
N ARG A 134 10.70 -10.36 -16.43
CA ARG A 134 10.06 -10.52 -17.75
C ARG A 134 8.80 -11.37 -17.59
N PRO A 135 7.59 -10.84 -17.87
CA PRO A 135 7.26 -9.47 -18.25
C PRO A 135 7.50 -8.46 -17.11
N HIS A 136 7.75 -7.20 -17.48
CA HIS A 136 8.02 -6.14 -16.49
C HIS A 136 6.87 -5.98 -15.50
N LYS A 137 7.25 -5.77 -14.24
CA LYS A 137 6.33 -5.51 -13.12
C LYS A 137 6.72 -4.18 -12.48
N CYS A 138 5.83 -3.62 -11.68
CA CYS A 138 6.09 -2.44 -10.87
C CYS A 138 6.09 -2.86 -9.40
N PHE A 139 6.69 -2.05 -8.53
CA PHE A 139 6.75 -2.35 -7.10
C PHE A 139 5.85 -1.42 -6.29
N TYR A 140 5.46 -1.88 -5.10
CA TYR A 140 4.74 -1.08 -4.14
C TYR A 140 5.37 -1.21 -2.75
N ILE A 141 5.19 -0.18 -1.94
CA ILE A 141 5.59 -0.16 -0.54
C ILE A 141 4.31 -0.28 0.30
N ARG A 142 4.34 -1.13 1.31
CA ARG A 142 3.30 -1.25 2.34
C ARG A 142 3.87 -0.90 3.70
N VAL A 143 3.29 0.10 4.36
CA VAL A 143 3.68 0.53 5.72
C VAL A 143 2.65 0.01 6.71
N THR A 144 3.02 -0.96 7.54
CA THR A 144 2.12 -1.56 8.54
C THR A 144 2.25 -0.83 9.88
N THR A 145 1.20 -0.17 10.35
CA THR A 145 1.16 0.49 11.68
C THR A 145 0.87 -0.53 12.79
N PRO A 146 1.40 -0.36 14.02
CA PRO A 146 1.96 0.86 14.61
C PRO A 146 3.50 0.98 14.53
N THR A 147 4.21 0.13 13.78
CA THR A 147 5.68 0.12 13.78
C THR A 147 6.29 0.59 12.46
N VAL A 148 7.25 1.52 12.54
CA VAL A 148 8.02 2.02 11.38
C VAL A 148 8.87 0.91 10.72
N LEU A 149 9.11 -0.21 11.44
CA LEU A 149 9.73 -1.43 10.91
C LEU A 149 8.77 -2.31 10.09
N GLY A 150 7.46 -2.00 10.09
CA GLY A 150 6.42 -2.67 9.33
C GLY A 150 6.41 -2.35 7.83
N VAL A 151 7.51 -1.81 7.29
CA VAL A 151 7.66 -1.57 5.85
C VAL A 151 7.95 -2.89 5.14
N THR A 152 7.02 -3.26 4.26
CA THR A 152 7.10 -4.42 3.37
C THR A 152 6.96 -3.95 1.94
N THR A 153 7.50 -4.73 1.01
CA THR A 153 7.54 -4.36 -0.41
C THR A 153 7.04 -5.52 -1.23
N GLY A 154 6.29 -5.25 -2.28
CA GLY A 154 5.78 -6.26 -3.20
C GLY A 154 5.86 -5.81 -4.64
N THR A 155 5.50 -6.70 -5.56
CA THR A 155 5.41 -6.39 -6.99
C THR A 155 3.99 -6.61 -7.50
N TYR A 156 3.60 -5.85 -8.52
CA TYR A 156 2.28 -5.93 -9.14
C TYR A 156 2.38 -5.68 -10.66
N LYS A 157 1.36 -6.11 -11.39
CA LYS A 157 1.26 -5.98 -12.85
C LYS A 157 -0.19 -5.78 -13.26
N ASP A 158 -0.73 -4.62 -12.92
CA ASP A 158 -2.07 -4.20 -13.29
C ASP A 158 -2.02 -3.06 -14.34
N ARG A 159 -3.17 -2.47 -14.65
CA ARG A 159 -3.29 -1.37 -15.63
C ARG A 159 -2.56 -0.08 -15.23
N ARG A 160 -2.17 0.07 -13.95
CA ARG A 160 -1.42 1.21 -13.39
C ARG A 160 0.09 1.03 -13.54
N CYS A 161 0.54 -0.21 -13.74
CA CYS A 161 1.93 -0.51 -14.10
C CYS A 161 2.13 -0.38 -15.62
N ARG A 162 2.24 0.86 -16.09
CA ARG A 162 2.63 1.20 -17.48
C ARG A 162 4.09 1.64 -17.51
#